data_AF-A0ABD1EGG9-F1
#
_entry.id   AF-A0ABD1EGG9-F1
#
_cell.length_a   1.000
_cell.length_b   1.000
_cell.length_c   1.000
_cell.angle_alpha   90.00
_cell.angle_beta   90.00
_cell.angle_gamma   90.00
#
_symmetry.space_group_name_H-M   'P 1'
#
loop_
_entity.id
_entity.type
_entity.pdbx_description
1 polymer ?
#
loop_
_entity_poly.entity_id
_entity_poly.type
_entity_poly.pdbx_seq_one_letter_code
_entity_poly.pdbx_strand_id
1 'polypeptide(L)'
;MRPAFWANKTSFEKHDRMYIPDEYYNWIITASTSFKYSVRIISRASREILDYKNWWTVWYKKNTVSIESVTCKIPKSQKTQFTIAKFNEFMFHSEYPGCIKARDFIDGLAIHTFVVRTSSRLPIMPKYSAYISDIIPINIKKINDIKKVMQYIPDEYAEFWNVLCNWPTTNSDADE
;
A
#
# COMPACT_ATOMS: atom_id res chain seq x y z
N MET A 1 -18.41 8.19 12.19
CA MET A 1 -18.45 8.13 10.70
C MET A 1 -17.71 6.86 10.29
N ARG A 2 -18.40 5.83 9.78
CA ARG A 2 -17.71 4.58 9.38
C ARG A 2 -17.02 4.81 8.02
N PRO A 3 -15.79 4.30 7.79
CA PRO A 3 -15.14 4.42 6.48
C PRO A 3 -16.02 3.75 5.41
N ALA A 4 -16.15 4.36 4.23
CA ALA A 4 -17.03 3.90 3.15
C ALA A 4 -16.84 2.41 2.80
N PHE A 5 -15.62 1.89 2.95
CA PHE A 5 -15.29 0.47 2.77
C PHE A 5 -16.13 -0.47 3.65
N TRP A 6 -16.45 -0.07 4.89
CA TRP A 6 -17.21 -0.90 5.84
C TRP A 6 -18.72 -0.86 5.57
N ALA A 7 -19.25 0.22 5.02
CA ALA A 7 -20.65 0.32 4.61
C ALA A 7 -20.96 -0.55 3.37
N ASN A 8 -19.97 -0.71 2.50
CA ASN A 8 -20.09 -1.53 1.28
C ASN A 8 -20.07 -3.04 1.56
N LYS A 9 -19.53 -3.48 2.72
CA LYS A 9 -19.43 -4.91 3.06
C LYS A 9 -20.81 -5.60 3.20
N THR A 10 -21.85 -4.84 3.53
CA THR A 10 -23.23 -5.36 3.70
C THR A 10 -24.04 -5.45 2.41
N SER A 11 -23.58 -4.84 1.31
CA SER A 11 -24.26 -4.90 0.00
C SER A 11 -23.74 -6.02 -0.90
N PHE A 12 -22.72 -6.78 -0.45
CA PHE A 12 -22.40 -8.07 -1.04
C PHE A 12 -23.52 -9.03 -0.68
N GLU A 13 -24.60 -9.03 -1.47
CA GLU A 13 -25.52 -10.16 -1.45
C GLU A 13 -24.70 -11.43 -1.67
N LYS A 14 -25.04 -12.46 -0.88
CA LYS A 14 -24.32 -13.72 -0.68
C LYS A 14 -24.19 -14.53 -1.97
N HIS A 15 -23.37 -14.07 -2.90
CA HIS A 15 -22.99 -14.81 -4.08
C HIS A 15 -21.49 -15.02 -3.94
N ASP A 16 -21.11 -16.24 -3.55
CA ASP A 16 -19.73 -16.74 -3.53
C ASP A 16 -19.20 -16.83 -4.96
N ARG A 17 -19.05 -15.68 -5.63
CA ARG A 17 -18.59 -15.55 -7.00
C ARG A 17 -17.47 -14.53 -7.09
N MET A 18 -16.63 -14.69 -8.11
CA MET A 18 -15.59 -13.72 -8.43
C MET A 18 -16.14 -12.59 -9.31
N TYR A 19 -15.66 -11.37 -9.06
CA TYR A 19 -16.09 -10.16 -9.78
C TYR A 19 -14.93 -9.59 -10.61
N ILE A 20 -15.27 -8.95 -11.73
CA ILE A 20 -14.30 -8.24 -12.58
C ILE A 20 -14.06 -6.81 -12.08
N PRO A 21 -12.91 -6.17 -12.41
CA PRO A 21 -12.59 -4.81 -11.98
C PRO A 21 -13.69 -3.77 -12.28
N ASP A 22 -14.39 -3.91 -13.42
CA ASP A 22 -15.46 -3.00 -13.82
C ASP A 22 -16.68 -3.07 -12.89
N GLU A 23 -17.01 -4.27 -12.38
CA GLU A 23 -18.08 -4.45 -11.40
C GLU A 23 -17.74 -3.72 -10.09
N TYR A 24 -16.50 -3.88 -9.59
CA TYR A 24 -16.03 -3.16 -8.41
C TYR A 24 -16.07 -1.65 -8.61
N TYR A 25 -15.63 -1.16 -9.76
CA TYR A 25 -15.66 0.26 -10.10
C TYR A 25 -17.10 0.82 -10.03
N ASN A 26 -18.04 0.16 -10.71
CA ASN A 26 -19.43 0.57 -10.75
C ASN A 26 -20.05 0.59 -9.35
N TRP A 27 -19.74 -0.39 -8.51
CA TRP A 27 -20.23 -0.43 -7.14
C TRP A 27 -19.67 0.66 -6.26
N ILE A 28 -18.36 0.92 -6.33
CA ILE A 28 -17.75 1.98 -5.51
C ILE A 28 -18.36 3.33 -5.89
N ILE A 29 -18.62 3.59 -7.17
CA ILE A 29 -19.28 4.83 -7.61
C ILE A 29 -20.74 4.88 -7.17
N THR A 30 -21.49 3.80 -7.38
CA THR A 30 -22.93 3.73 -7.05
C THR A 30 -23.16 3.89 -5.54
N ALA A 31 -22.25 3.37 -4.71
CA ALA A 31 -22.29 3.54 -3.26
C ALA A 31 -21.97 4.97 -2.79
N SER A 32 -21.40 5.81 -3.66
CA SER A 32 -21.03 7.18 -3.35
C SER A 32 -22.22 8.13 -3.55
N THR A 33 -23.21 8.09 -2.65
CA THR A 33 -24.36 9.02 -2.70
C THR A 33 -23.95 10.51 -2.65
N SER A 34 -22.73 10.80 -2.19
CA SER A 34 -22.23 12.15 -1.94
C SER A 34 -21.06 12.61 -2.83
N PHE A 35 -20.65 11.81 -3.82
CA PHE A 35 -19.55 12.14 -4.76
C PHE A 35 -18.25 12.67 -4.12
N LYS A 36 -17.94 12.27 -2.88
CA LYS A 36 -16.80 12.79 -2.12
C LYS A 36 -15.43 12.29 -2.62
N TYR A 37 -15.42 11.38 -3.58
CA TYR A 37 -14.21 10.80 -4.12
C TYR A 37 -14.41 10.43 -5.59
N SER A 38 -13.31 10.49 -6.35
CA SER A 38 -13.24 9.99 -7.73
C SER A 38 -12.59 8.62 -7.74
N VAL A 39 -13.21 7.66 -8.41
CA VAL A 39 -12.61 6.34 -8.71
C VAL A 39 -12.07 6.41 -10.13
N ARG A 40 -10.89 5.84 -10.35
CA ARG A 40 -10.32 5.68 -11.70
C ARG A 40 -9.77 4.27 -11.84
N ILE A 41 -10.10 3.62 -12.96
CA ILE A 41 -9.44 2.38 -13.36
C ILE A 41 -8.12 2.77 -14.01
N ILE A 42 -7.02 2.36 -13.40
CA ILE A 42 -5.68 2.61 -13.91
C ILE A 42 -5.41 1.59 -15.01
N SER A 43 -5.18 2.07 -16.23
CA SER A 43 -4.89 1.20 -17.37
C SER A 43 -3.49 0.59 -17.25
N ARG A 44 -3.30 -0.61 -17.80
CA ARG A 44 -2.01 -1.33 -17.78
C ARG A 44 -0.86 -0.54 -18.42
N ALA A 45 -1.16 0.21 -19.49
CA ALA A 45 -0.19 1.06 -20.20
C ALA A 45 0.04 2.42 -19.52
N SER A 46 -0.68 2.72 -18.43
CA SER A 46 -0.55 4.01 -17.77
C SER A 46 0.69 4.02 -16.88
N ARG A 47 1.59 4.98 -17.11
CA ARG A 47 2.76 5.23 -16.26
C ARG A 47 2.39 6.00 -14.99
N GLU A 48 1.14 5.85 -14.54
CA GLU A 48 0.57 6.55 -13.38
C GLU A 48 0.99 5.90 -12.06
N ILE A 49 1.33 4.60 -12.08
CA ILE A 49 1.86 3.92 -10.91
C ILE A 49 3.36 4.19 -10.83
N LEU A 50 3.74 5.10 -9.94
CA LEU A 50 5.13 5.50 -9.72
C LEU A 50 5.87 4.52 -8.80
N ASP A 51 7.17 4.36 -9.02
CA ASP A 51 8.05 3.50 -8.20
C ASP A 51 8.32 4.14 -6.84
N TYR A 52 7.32 4.14 -5.97
CA TYR A 52 7.47 4.64 -4.61
C TYR A 52 8.43 3.77 -3.81
N LYS A 53 8.40 2.45 -4.01
CA LYS A 53 9.14 1.46 -3.22
C LYS A 53 10.64 1.70 -3.24
N ASN A 54 11.22 1.92 -4.42
CA ASN A 54 12.65 2.23 -4.52
C ASN A 54 12.93 3.71 -4.28
N TRP A 55 11.95 4.57 -4.54
CA TRP A 55 12.11 6.00 -4.32
C TRP A 55 12.30 6.38 -2.85
N TRP A 56 11.45 5.87 -1.94
CA TRP A 56 11.44 6.36 -0.56
C TRP A 56 12.72 6.00 0.19
N THR A 57 13.36 4.88 -0.13
CA THR A 57 14.59 4.40 0.53
C THR A 57 15.79 5.30 0.28
N VAL A 58 15.78 6.06 -0.83
CA VAL A 58 16.81 7.08 -1.13
C VAL A 58 16.68 8.27 -0.19
N TRP A 59 15.45 8.67 0.13
CA TRP A 59 15.17 9.89 0.90
C TRP A 59 15.06 9.64 2.40
N TYR A 60 14.67 8.44 2.81
CA TYR A 60 14.34 8.12 4.18
C TYR A 60 14.98 6.82 4.66
N LYS A 61 15.40 6.81 5.93
CA LYS A 61 15.96 5.66 6.63
C LYS A 61 14.83 4.89 7.31
N LYS A 62 14.81 3.57 7.07
CA LYS A 62 13.88 2.64 7.73
C LYS A 62 14.13 2.55 9.23
N ASN A 63 15.40 2.49 9.63
CA ASN A 63 15.82 2.29 11.01
C ASN A 63 16.64 3.49 11.46
N THR A 64 16.16 4.20 12.47
CA THR A 64 16.84 5.35 13.06
C THR A 64 16.74 5.29 14.57
N VAL A 65 17.74 5.81 15.25
CA VAL A 65 17.70 5.93 16.71
C VAL A 65 17.12 7.28 17.08
N SER A 66 16.34 7.33 18.16
CA SER A 66 15.79 8.57 18.70
C SER A 66 16.90 9.56 19.05
N ILE A 67 16.67 10.84 18.77
CA ILE A 67 17.64 11.92 19.01
C ILE A 67 18.02 11.97 20.50
N GLU A 68 17.03 11.81 21.37
CA GLU A 68 17.16 11.84 22.82
C GLU A 68 18.10 10.72 23.31
N SER A 69 18.02 9.54 22.71
CA SER A 69 18.92 8.42 23.06
C SER A 69 20.33 8.54 22.49
N VAL A 70 20.53 9.39 21.47
CA VAL A 70 21.85 9.64 20.89
C VAL A 70 22.63 10.67 21.68
N THR A 71 21.96 11.71 22.18
CA THR A 71 22.60 12.81 22.93
C THR A 71 23.01 12.40 24.33
N CYS A 72 22.23 11.55 24.99
CA CYS A 72 22.64 10.95 26.26
C CYS A 72 23.66 9.83 26.01
N LYS A 73 24.68 9.69 26.88
CA LYS A 73 25.70 8.61 26.85
C LYS A 73 25.09 7.24 27.21
N ILE A 74 24.01 6.86 26.53
CA ILE A 74 23.26 5.63 26.76
C ILE A 74 23.90 4.49 25.95
N PRO A 75 24.10 3.31 26.55
CA PRO A 75 24.58 2.11 25.85
C PRO A 75 23.72 1.78 24.61
N LYS A 76 24.33 1.24 23.55
CA LYS A 76 23.64 0.93 22.30
C LYS A 76 22.37 0.07 22.47
N SER A 77 22.38 -0.87 23.42
CA SER A 77 21.25 -1.77 23.72
C SER A 77 20.02 -1.07 24.31
N GLN A 78 20.21 0.09 24.94
CA GLN A 78 19.13 0.85 25.59
C GLN A 78 18.62 2.00 24.72
N LYS A 79 19.22 2.20 23.54
CA LYS A 79 18.79 3.29 22.65
C LYS A 79 17.46 2.94 22.01
N THR A 80 16.53 3.88 22.06
CA THR A 80 15.22 3.69 21.44
C THR A 80 15.35 3.74 19.92
N GLN A 81 15.09 2.61 19.27
CA GLN A 81 15.05 2.49 17.81
C GLN A 81 13.65 2.79 17.27
N PHE A 82 13.60 3.34 16.07
CA PHE A 82 12.38 3.52 15.32
C PHE A 82 11.89 2.17 14.79
N THR A 83 10.66 1.80 15.13
CA THR A 83 10.02 0.58 14.62
C THR A 83 8.52 0.82 14.56
N ILE A 84 7.90 0.61 13.40
CA ILE A 84 6.46 0.87 13.22
C ILE A 84 5.62 0.04 14.20
N ALA A 85 6.06 -1.17 14.54
CA ALA A 85 5.35 -2.05 15.48
C ALA A 85 5.43 -1.59 16.95
N LYS A 86 6.37 -0.72 17.32
CA LYS A 86 6.54 -0.26 18.71
C LYS A 86 5.65 0.94 19.03
N PHE A 87 5.48 1.85 18.06
CA PHE A 87 4.81 3.12 18.27
C PHE A 87 3.39 3.09 17.72
N ASN A 88 2.46 3.75 18.40
CA ASN A 88 1.05 3.78 18.03
C ASN A 88 0.60 5.14 17.49
N GLU A 89 1.40 6.20 17.68
CA GLU A 89 1.12 7.53 17.17
C GLU A 89 2.37 8.10 16.50
N PHE A 90 2.20 8.63 15.29
CA PHE A 90 3.24 9.28 14.51
C PHE A 90 2.80 10.68 14.13
N MET A 91 3.56 11.68 14.51
CA MET A 91 3.28 13.08 14.24
C MET A 91 4.33 13.63 13.28
N PHE A 92 3.84 14.17 12.16
CA PHE A 92 4.64 14.93 11.21
C PHE A 92 4.33 16.41 11.38
N HIS A 93 5.36 17.26 11.30
CA HIS A 93 5.20 18.70 11.31
C HIS A 93 5.93 19.33 10.12
N SER A 94 5.23 20.21 9.39
CA SER A 94 5.76 20.85 8.19
C SER A 94 6.97 21.75 8.46
N GLU A 95 7.08 22.28 9.68
CA GLU A 95 8.21 23.12 10.12
C GLU A 95 9.52 22.33 10.26
N TYR A 96 9.45 21.02 10.53
CA TYR A 96 10.61 20.16 10.73
C TYR A 96 10.60 18.98 9.75
N PRO A 97 10.72 19.25 8.44
CA PRO A 97 10.58 18.24 7.41
C PRO A 97 11.71 17.21 7.46
N GLY A 98 11.33 15.93 7.64
CA GLY A 98 12.28 14.82 7.76
C GLY A 98 12.50 14.34 9.19
N CYS A 99 11.80 14.95 10.16
CA CYS A 99 11.67 14.44 11.52
C CYS A 99 10.26 13.89 11.73
N ILE A 100 10.16 12.79 12.48
CA ILE A 100 8.90 12.24 12.95
C ILE A 100 8.97 12.17 14.47
N LYS A 101 7.94 12.65 15.14
CA LYS A 101 7.74 12.38 16.57
C LYS A 101 6.87 11.14 16.69
N ALA A 102 7.25 10.20 17.53
CA ALA A 102 6.47 9.00 17.78
C ALA A 102 6.23 8.80 19.27
N ARG A 103 5.08 8.20 19.60
CA ARG A 103 4.68 7.85 20.95
C ARG A 103 4.31 6.38 21.04
N ASP A 104 4.61 5.78 22.19
CA ASP A 104 4.30 4.37 22.45
C ASP A 104 2.77 4.15 22.54
N PHE A 105 2.00 5.18 22.89
CA PHE A 105 0.53 5.16 22.94
C PHE A 105 -0.03 6.43 22.33
N ILE A 106 -1.29 6.38 21.87
CA ILE A 106 -2.03 7.58 21.46
C ILE A 106 -2.10 8.53 22.65
N ASP A 107 -1.67 9.78 22.44
CA ASP A 107 -1.58 10.81 23.48
C ASP A 107 -0.64 10.45 24.66
N GLY A 108 0.29 9.51 24.43
CA GLY A 108 1.30 9.14 25.41
C GLY A 108 2.21 10.30 25.83
N LEU A 109 2.63 10.29 27.10
CA LEU A 109 3.50 11.31 27.68
C LEU A 109 4.94 11.27 27.11
N ALA A 110 5.44 10.06 26.87
CA ALA A 110 6.78 9.84 26.31
C ALA A 110 6.78 10.09 24.80
N ILE A 111 7.57 11.07 24.36
CA ILE A 111 7.74 11.43 22.95
C ILE A 111 9.17 11.12 22.55
N HIS A 112 9.33 10.41 21.43
CA HIS A 112 10.62 10.12 20.83
C HIS A 112 10.73 10.80 19.46
N THR A 113 11.82 11.52 19.23
CA THR A 113 12.04 12.24 17.98
C THR A 113 13.02 11.46 17.11
N PHE A 114 12.65 11.22 15.86
CA PHE A 114 13.46 10.47 14.90
C PHE A 114 13.76 11.30 13.65
N VAL A 115 15.04 11.45 13.31
CA VAL A 115 15.46 12.02 12.03
C VAL A 115 15.45 10.92 10.99
N VAL A 116 14.37 10.82 10.23
CA VAL A 116 14.18 9.79 9.21
C VAL A 116 14.80 10.17 7.87
N ARG A 117 14.98 11.46 7.59
CA ARG A 117 15.47 11.93 6.30
C ARG A 117 16.99 11.82 6.17
N THR A 118 17.45 11.33 5.01
CA THR A 118 18.88 11.10 4.75
C THR A 118 19.59 12.33 4.21
N SER A 119 18.87 13.24 3.54
CA SER A 119 19.45 14.41 2.85
C SER A 119 18.74 15.72 3.23
N SER A 120 19.49 16.81 3.25
CA SER A 120 18.94 18.17 3.39
C SER A 120 18.15 18.63 2.15
N ARG A 121 18.29 17.96 1.00
CA ARG A 121 17.55 18.24 -0.24
C ARG A 121 16.13 17.73 -0.17
N LEU A 122 15.16 18.54 -0.60
CA LEU A 122 13.74 18.16 -0.57
C LEU A 122 13.51 16.90 -1.42
N PRO A 123 12.71 15.93 -0.95
CA PRO A 123 12.36 14.77 -1.75
C PRO A 123 11.69 15.22 -3.04
N ILE A 124 12.20 14.76 -4.17
CA ILE A 124 11.61 14.99 -5.49
C ILE A 124 10.69 13.82 -5.77
N MET A 125 9.42 14.03 -6.10
CA MET A 125 8.47 12.95 -6.43
C MET A 125 9.08 11.92 -7.41
N PRO A 126 8.83 10.61 -7.25
CA PRO A 126 9.32 9.60 -8.19
C PRO A 126 8.86 9.94 -9.61
N LYS A 127 9.79 9.86 -10.56
CA LYS A 127 9.52 10.14 -11.98
C LYS A 127 9.34 8.88 -12.81
N TYR A 128 9.77 7.74 -12.26
CA TYR A 128 9.76 6.46 -12.95
C TYR A 128 8.52 5.66 -12.56
N SER A 129 7.97 4.92 -13.51
CA SER A 129 6.89 3.98 -13.24
C SER A 129 7.42 2.78 -12.44
N ALA A 130 6.60 2.26 -11.53
CA ALA A 130 6.88 1.04 -10.78
C ALA A 130 7.03 -0.18 -11.70
N TYR A 131 6.30 -0.14 -12.82
CA TYR A 131 6.26 -1.21 -13.79
C TYR A 131 6.76 -0.68 -15.14
N ILE A 132 7.77 -1.35 -15.69
CA ILE A 132 8.38 -1.02 -16.99
C ILE A 132 7.61 -1.73 -18.12
N SER A 133 7.08 -2.91 -17.82
CA SER A 133 6.27 -3.73 -18.71
C SER A 133 4.79 -3.58 -18.34
N ASP A 134 3.94 -3.52 -19.36
CA ASP A 134 2.47 -3.56 -19.21
C ASP A 134 1.98 -4.92 -18.70
N ILE A 135 2.86 -5.93 -18.71
CA ILE A 135 2.59 -7.28 -18.25
C ILE A 135 3.47 -7.61 -17.06
N ILE A 136 2.83 -7.72 -15.90
CA ILE A 136 3.43 -8.15 -14.64
C ILE A 136 3.11 -9.63 -14.47
N PRO A 137 4.10 -10.54 -14.40
CA PRO A 137 3.86 -11.95 -14.22
C PRO A 137 3.15 -12.25 -12.89
N ILE A 138 2.16 -13.13 -12.92
CA ILE A 138 1.42 -13.58 -11.73
C ILE A 138 2.02 -14.88 -11.23
N ASN A 139 2.08 -15.10 -9.92
CA ASN A 139 2.57 -16.37 -9.40
C ASN A 139 1.71 -17.54 -9.93
N ILE A 140 2.37 -18.59 -10.43
CA ILE A 140 1.68 -19.72 -11.07
C ILE A 140 0.69 -20.43 -10.14
N LYS A 141 0.96 -20.47 -8.83
CA LYS A 141 0.05 -21.05 -7.83
C LYS A 141 -1.28 -20.30 -7.83
N LYS A 142 -1.23 -18.96 -7.87
CA LYS A 142 -2.43 -18.09 -7.92
C LYS A 142 -3.22 -18.32 -9.21
N ILE A 143 -2.56 -18.43 -10.36
CA ILE A 143 -3.23 -18.75 -11.63
C ILE A 143 -3.89 -20.13 -11.59
N ASN A 144 -3.21 -21.14 -11.04
CA ASN A 144 -3.76 -22.48 -10.91
C ASN A 144 -4.99 -22.52 -9.99
N ASP A 145 -5.01 -21.72 -8.93
CA ASP A 145 -6.19 -21.60 -8.06
C ASP A 145 -7.36 -20.91 -8.77
N ILE A 146 -7.10 -19.87 -9.57
CA ILE A 146 -8.12 -19.25 -10.43
C ILE A 146 -8.71 -20.28 -11.40
N LYS A 147 -7.88 -21.10 -12.04
CA LYS A 147 -8.33 -22.15 -12.97
C LYS A 147 -9.32 -23.14 -12.34
N LYS A 148 -9.15 -23.47 -11.05
CA LYS A 148 -10.06 -24.40 -10.34
C LYS A 148 -11.46 -23.84 -10.14
N VAL A 149 -11.59 -22.52 -10.06
CA VAL A 149 -12.87 -21.83 -9.79
C VAL A 149 -13.53 -21.30 -11.06
N MET A 150 -12.90 -21.43 -12.23
CA MET A 150 -13.43 -21.01 -13.54
C MET A 150 -14.83 -21.56 -13.81
N GLN A 151 -15.12 -22.79 -13.37
CA GLN A 151 -16.43 -23.43 -13.56
C GLN A 151 -17.60 -22.71 -12.86
N TYR A 152 -17.31 -21.83 -11.91
CA TYR A 152 -18.31 -21.05 -11.18
C TYR A 152 -18.48 -19.63 -11.73
N ILE A 153 -17.72 -19.28 -12.76
CA ILE A 153 -17.77 -17.96 -13.38
C ILE A 153 -18.85 -17.98 -14.48
N PRO A 154 -19.79 -17.03 -14.49
CA PRO A 154 -20.75 -16.88 -15.59
C PRO A 154 -20.06 -16.71 -16.94
N ASP A 155 -20.64 -17.29 -18.00
CA ASP A 155 -20.09 -17.26 -19.37
C ASP A 155 -19.87 -15.81 -19.88
N GLU A 156 -20.70 -14.87 -19.43
CA GLU A 156 -20.61 -13.44 -19.74
C GLU A 156 -19.25 -12.82 -19.40
N TYR A 157 -18.54 -13.39 -18.41
CA TYR A 157 -17.22 -12.90 -17.98
C TYR A 157 -16.07 -13.82 -18.42
N ALA A 158 -16.36 -14.92 -19.14
CA ALA A 158 -15.38 -15.93 -19.50
C ALA A 158 -14.19 -15.35 -20.28
N GLU A 159 -14.43 -14.37 -21.17
CA GLU A 159 -13.39 -13.72 -21.96
C GLU A 159 -12.29 -13.09 -21.07
N PHE A 160 -12.69 -12.27 -20.09
CA PHE A 160 -11.75 -11.61 -19.17
C PHE A 160 -10.93 -12.64 -18.39
N TRP A 161 -11.58 -13.66 -17.85
CA TRP A 161 -10.92 -14.67 -17.02
C TRP A 161 -10.04 -15.62 -17.84
N ASN A 162 -10.38 -15.88 -19.10
CA ASN A 162 -9.52 -16.63 -20.03
C ASN A 162 -8.23 -15.88 -20.34
N VAL A 163 -8.31 -14.55 -20.55
CA VAL A 163 -7.10 -13.72 -20.70
C VAL A 163 -6.24 -13.79 -19.44
N LEU A 164 -6.85 -13.74 -18.25
CA LEU A 164 -6.13 -13.84 -16.98
C LEU A 164 -5.49 -15.22 -16.77
N CYS A 165 -6.16 -16.31 -17.15
CA CYS A 165 -5.63 -17.67 -17.03
C CYS A 165 -4.42 -17.95 -17.93
N ASN A 166 -4.30 -17.19 -19.04
CA ASN A 166 -3.19 -17.24 -19.99
C ASN A 166 -2.14 -16.14 -19.74
N TRP A 167 -2.26 -15.41 -18.63
CA TRP A 167 -1.33 -14.35 -18.25
C TRP A 167 0.07 -14.94 -17.96
N PRO A 168 1.17 -14.23 -18.28
CA PRO A 168 2.50 -14.70 -17.95
C PRO A 168 2.67 -15.00 -16.46
N THR A 169 3.39 -16.07 -16.16
CA THR A 169 3.54 -16.56 -14.78
C THR A 169 4.98 -16.55 -14.30
N THR A 170 5.14 -16.42 -12.98
CA THR A 170 6.43 -16.62 -12.29
C THR A 170 6.31 -17.70 -11.22
N ASN A 171 7.43 -18.38 -10.94
CA ASN A 171 7.57 -19.32 -9.81
C ASN A 171 8.04 -18.61 -8.53
N SER A 172 8.39 -17.33 -8.60
CA SER A 172 8.80 -16.57 -7.41
C SER A 172 7.58 -16.28 -6.53
N ASP A 173 7.68 -16.66 -5.26
CA ASP A 173 6.79 -16.19 -4.19
C ASP A 173 7.19 -14.76 -3.78
N ALA A 174 7.42 -13.88 -4.77
CA ALA A 174 7.87 -12.52 -4.53
C ALA A 174 6.69 -11.65 -4.06
N ASP A 175 6.30 -11.86 -2.80
CA ASP A 175 5.83 -10.77 -1.94
C ASP A 175 7.07 -10.01 -1.45
N GLU A 176 7.84 -9.40 -2.35
CA GLU A 176 8.92 -8.47 -1.98
C GLU A 176 8.43 -7.03 -2.02
#